data_AF-A0A645BT71-F1
#
_entry.id   AF-A0A645BT71-F1
#
_cell.length_a   1.000
_cell.length_b   1.000
_cell.length_c   1.000
_cell.angle_alpha   90.00
_cell.angle_beta   90.00
_cell.angle_gamma   90.00
#
_symmetry.space_group_name_H-M   'P 1'
#
loop_
_entity.id
_entity.type
_entity.pdbx_description
1 polymer ?
#
loop_
_entity_poly.entity_id
_entity_poly.type
_entity_poly.pdbx_seq_one_letter_code
_entity_poly.pdbx_strand_id
1 'polypeptide(L)'
;MTLKEEIAGYHAVEDLMPYNEFLTRAGKSTGMSIIILHKAITLYSKSHELQKDFFNRVTLQNLIDKFQEWLETALLKRFSYRNMGIEPKETALTDINGRVKDSIVQGSLGIMKDEGAVVPKRFLFDSFVYDSPKERENISRSDIDEVVVFGKIPRRSIQVPLYYGGTTSPDFMYLLKKKDGDCVINFIVETKDIQKKSGLRDDENMRIESARAFFKAMKADGLNVTFEKQMKNDDIVKLIKKLIY
;
A
#
# COMPACT_ATOMS: atom_id res chain seq x y z
N MET A 1 20.60 9.90 19.26
CA MET A 1 19.14 9.68 19.22
C MET A 1 18.72 9.29 20.62
N THR A 2 17.99 10.18 21.30
CA THR A 2 17.75 10.07 22.73
C THR A 2 16.41 9.39 22.96
N LEU A 3 16.43 8.15 23.45
CA LEU A 3 15.27 7.41 23.93
C LEU A 3 15.07 7.79 25.40
N LYS A 4 14.25 8.80 25.70
CA LYS A 4 13.81 9.08 27.08
C LYS A 4 12.37 9.57 27.10
N GLU A 5 11.60 9.05 28.04
CA GLU A 5 10.23 9.48 28.36
C GLU A 5 10.22 10.51 29.51
N GLU A 6 9.28 11.46 29.43
CA GLU A 6 8.81 12.29 30.54
C GLU A 6 7.91 11.45 31.46
N ILE A 7 8.11 11.58 32.77
CA ILE A 7 7.46 10.73 33.77
C ILE A 7 6.19 11.42 34.29
N ALA A 8 5.04 10.77 34.12
CA ALA A 8 3.85 10.96 34.96
C ALA A 8 3.39 9.57 35.44
N GLY A 9 3.40 9.39 36.76
CA GLY A 9 3.44 8.09 37.42
C GLY A 9 2.30 7.12 37.09
N TYR A 10 2.69 5.88 36.80
CA TYR A 10 1.90 4.66 36.97
C TYR A 10 2.84 3.56 37.48
N HIS A 11 2.30 2.63 38.28
CA HIS A 11 3.01 1.46 38.79
C HIS A 11 3.72 0.72 37.65
N ALA A 12 5.05 0.84 37.57
CA ALA A 12 5.86 0.08 36.63
C ALA A 12 5.89 -1.37 37.09
N VAL A 13 5.14 -2.23 36.39
CA VAL A 13 5.45 -3.66 36.42
C VAL A 13 6.80 -3.78 35.73
N GLU A 14 7.87 -3.99 36.50
CA GLU A 14 9.19 -4.37 36.00
C GLU A 14 9.10 -5.77 35.36
N ASP A 15 8.49 -5.87 34.18
CA ASP A 15 8.43 -7.12 33.41
C ASP A 15 9.74 -7.29 32.65
N LEU A 16 10.80 -7.56 33.43
CA LEU A 16 12.12 -7.90 32.93
C LEU A 16 12.02 -9.16 32.06
N MET A 17 12.62 -9.08 30.88
CA MET A 17 12.65 -10.16 29.92
C MET A 17 14.03 -10.83 29.92
N PRO A 18 14.09 -12.18 30.02
CA PRO A 18 15.34 -12.90 29.82
C PRO A 18 16.00 -12.53 28.49
N TYR A 19 17.32 -12.34 28.50
CA TYR A 19 18.06 -11.86 27.32
C TYR A 19 17.87 -12.75 26.07
N ASN A 20 17.84 -14.07 26.25
CA ASN A 20 17.58 -15.03 25.16
C ASN A 20 16.18 -14.84 24.56
N GLU A 21 15.19 -14.56 25.41
CA GLU A 21 13.82 -14.30 24.98
C GLU A 21 13.74 -12.97 24.22
N PHE A 22 14.40 -11.93 24.72
CA PHE A 22 14.51 -10.63 24.06
C PHE A 22 15.07 -10.77 22.65
N LEU A 23 16.21 -11.47 22.50
CA LEU A 23 16.83 -11.72 21.21
C LEU A 23 15.94 -12.54 20.27
N THR A 24 15.27 -13.58 20.80
CA THR A 24 14.42 -14.46 20.00
C THR A 24 13.21 -13.71 19.47
N ARG A 25 12.54 -12.91 20.32
CA ARG A 25 11.40 -12.09 19.92
C ARG A 25 11.82 -11.00 18.93
N ALA A 26 12.93 -10.30 19.18
CA ALA A 26 13.48 -9.31 18.26
C ALA A 26 13.80 -9.94 16.89
N GLY A 27 14.46 -11.10 16.87
CA GLY A 27 14.80 -11.81 15.63
C GLY A 27 13.58 -12.25 14.85
N LYS A 28 12.56 -12.78 15.53
CA LYS A 28 11.28 -13.17 14.91
C LYS A 28 10.57 -11.98 14.27
N SER A 29 10.53 -10.83 14.95
CA SER A 29 9.82 -9.63 14.45
C SER A 29 10.57 -8.90 13.34
N THR A 30 11.90 -8.91 13.37
CA THR A 30 12.74 -8.16 12.40
C THR A 30 13.26 -9.01 11.25
N GLY A 31 13.19 -10.33 11.35
CA GLY A 31 13.85 -11.26 10.44
C GLY A 31 15.38 -11.35 10.62
N MET A 32 15.95 -10.63 11.58
CA MET A 32 17.39 -10.68 11.85
C MET A 32 17.77 -11.95 12.62
N SER A 33 18.96 -12.48 12.31
CA SER A 33 19.52 -13.58 13.10
C SER A 33 19.85 -13.14 14.53
N ILE A 34 19.64 -14.06 15.48
CA ILE A 34 19.98 -13.87 16.90
C ILE A 34 21.46 -13.48 17.06
N ILE A 35 22.35 -14.04 16.23
CA ILE A 35 23.79 -13.77 16.27
C ILE A 35 24.09 -12.30 15.93
N ILE A 36 23.42 -11.74 14.92
CA ILE A 36 23.61 -10.33 14.54
C ILE A 36 23.09 -9.41 15.64
N LEU A 37 21.90 -9.70 16.17
CA LEU A 37 21.30 -8.94 17.28
C LEU A 37 22.19 -8.96 18.52
N HIS A 38 22.70 -10.13 18.90
CA HIS A 38 23.62 -10.25 20.03
C HIS A 38 24.88 -9.40 19.81
N LYS A 39 25.54 -9.53 18.65
CA LYS A 39 26.74 -8.75 18.31
C LYS A 39 26.47 -7.24 18.35
N ALA A 40 25.33 -6.79 17.84
CA ALA A 40 24.95 -5.38 17.85
C ALA A 40 24.77 -4.85 19.28
N ILE A 41 24.07 -5.59 20.15
CA ILE A 41 23.86 -5.21 21.55
C ILE A 41 25.19 -5.20 22.32
N THR A 42 26.04 -6.22 22.13
CA THR A 42 27.37 -6.28 22.76
C THR A 42 28.29 -5.16 22.28
N LEU A 43 28.20 -4.76 21.01
CA LEU A 43 28.97 -3.61 20.51
C LEU A 43 28.46 -2.31 21.12
N TYR A 44 27.14 -2.14 21.22
CA TYR A 44 26.51 -0.98 21.84
C TYR A 44 26.87 -0.85 23.33
N SER A 45 26.87 -1.98 24.06
CA SER A 45 27.18 -2.00 25.50
C SER A 45 28.63 -1.65 25.84
N LYS A 46 29.55 -1.65 24.86
CA LYS A 46 30.95 -1.23 25.07
C LYS A 46 31.09 0.29 25.22
N SER A 47 30.16 1.06 24.66
CA SER A 47 30.19 2.53 24.69
C SER A 47 29.00 3.14 25.43
N HIS A 48 28.00 2.34 25.78
CA HIS A 48 26.79 2.77 26.49
C HIS A 48 26.49 1.79 27.62
N GLU A 49 26.31 2.31 28.83
CA GLU A 49 25.85 1.49 29.96
C GLU A 49 24.38 1.08 29.73
N LEU A 50 24.10 -0.22 29.81
CA LEU A 50 22.74 -0.74 29.75
C LEU A 50 22.10 -0.62 31.13
N GLN A 51 20.95 0.05 31.21
CA GLN A 51 20.18 0.13 32.45
C GLN A 51 19.75 -1.27 32.91
N LYS A 52 19.50 -1.44 34.21
CA LYS A 52 19.13 -2.74 34.80
C LYS A 52 17.84 -3.31 34.20
N ASP A 53 16.92 -2.43 33.82
CA ASP A 53 15.65 -2.72 33.19
C ASP A 53 15.70 -2.72 31.65
N PHE A 54 16.89 -2.65 31.05
CA PHE A 54 17.05 -2.50 29.60
C PHE A 54 16.37 -3.60 28.79
N PHE A 55 16.31 -4.84 29.27
CA PHE A 55 15.63 -5.93 28.57
C PHE A 55 14.20 -6.04 29.08
N ASN A 56 13.28 -5.35 28.44
CA ASN A 56 11.87 -5.37 28.78
C ASN A 56 11.01 -5.24 27.50
N ARG A 57 9.68 -5.25 27.65
CA ARG A 57 8.76 -5.16 26.50
C ARG A 57 8.86 -3.83 25.74
N VAL A 58 9.07 -2.72 26.45
CA VAL A 58 9.14 -1.37 25.88
C VAL A 58 10.40 -1.22 25.02
N THR A 59 11.56 -1.61 25.54
CA THR A 59 12.81 -1.54 24.78
C THR A 59 12.83 -2.51 23.60
N LEU A 60 12.19 -3.67 23.72
CA LEU A 60 11.99 -4.59 22.61
C LEU A 60 11.15 -3.95 21.50
N GLN A 61 10.01 -3.35 21.85
CA GLN A 61 9.14 -2.68 20.89
C GLN A 61 9.87 -1.52 20.21
N ASN A 62 10.57 -0.68 20.98
CA ASN A 62 11.38 0.41 20.45
C ASN A 62 12.45 -0.09 19.47
N LEU A 63 13.14 -1.19 19.78
CA LEU A 63 14.11 -1.79 18.86
C LEU A 63 13.46 -2.22 17.54
N ILE A 64 12.30 -2.88 17.61
CA ILE A 64 11.54 -3.34 16.43
C ILE A 64 11.10 -2.13 15.60
N ASP A 65 10.52 -1.12 16.23
CA ASP A 65 10.02 0.08 15.54
C ASP A 65 11.16 0.84 14.88
N LYS A 66 12.30 1.03 15.57
CA LYS A 66 13.47 1.71 14.99
C LYS A 66 14.17 0.92 13.90
N PHE A 67 14.17 -0.41 14.00
CA PHE A 67 14.65 -1.23 12.90
C PHE A 67 13.74 -1.10 11.68
N GLN A 68 12.42 -1.13 11.88
CA GLN A 68 11.45 -0.99 10.81
C GLN A 68 11.55 0.39 10.13
N GLU A 69 11.58 1.49 10.89
CA GLU A 69 11.80 2.85 10.36
C GLU A 69 13.08 2.94 9.51
N TRP A 70 14.16 2.31 10.00
CA TRP A 70 15.42 2.26 9.25
C TRP A 70 15.29 1.43 7.96
N LEU A 71 14.67 0.26 8.02
CA LEU A 71 14.48 -0.64 6.87
C LEU A 71 13.68 0.05 5.78
N GLU A 72 12.58 0.69 6.17
CA GLU A 72 11.69 1.49 5.34
C GLU A 72 12.46 2.57 4.59
N THR A 73 13.24 3.38 5.32
CA THR A 73 14.04 4.45 4.72
C THR A 73 15.16 3.91 3.84
N ALA A 74 15.87 2.87 4.30
CA ALA A 74 17.04 2.33 3.62
C ALA A 74 16.67 1.62 2.30
N LEU A 75 15.48 1.02 2.23
CA LEU A 75 15.03 0.25 1.08
C LEU A 75 14.11 1.00 0.11
N LEU A 76 13.67 2.22 0.41
CA LEU A 76 12.75 3.01 -0.43
C LEU A 76 13.05 3.04 -1.94
N LYS A 77 14.31 2.89 -2.35
CA LYS A 77 14.73 2.83 -3.76
C LYS A 77 15.55 1.59 -4.11
N ARG A 78 15.55 0.57 -3.24
CA ARG A 78 16.40 -0.63 -3.34
C ARG A 78 15.57 -1.92 -3.36
N PHE A 79 14.47 -1.90 -4.10
CA PHE A 79 13.65 -3.07 -4.37
C PHE A 79 13.26 -3.12 -5.85
N SER A 80 12.81 -4.29 -6.29
CA SER A 80 12.31 -4.52 -7.64
C SER A 80 11.28 -5.62 -7.63
N TYR A 81 10.37 -5.61 -8.60
CA TYR A 81 9.42 -6.70 -8.82
C TYR A 81 9.86 -7.53 -10.02
N ARG A 82 9.56 -8.82 -9.97
CA ARG A 82 9.78 -9.76 -11.06
C ARG A 82 8.55 -10.65 -11.17
N ASN A 83 8.12 -10.90 -12.39
CA ASN A 83 7.11 -11.90 -12.68
C ASN A 83 7.62 -13.31 -12.30
N MET A 84 6.85 -14.03 -11.51
CA MET A 84 7.19 -15.38 -11.05
C MET A 84 6.68 -16.48 -11.99
N GLY A 85 5.98 -16.14 -13.08
CA GLY A 85 5.40 -17.10 -14.02
C GLY A 85 4.28 -17.95 -13.41
N ILE A 86 3.63 -17.44 -12.35
CA ILE A 86 2.55 -18.15 -11.67
C ILE A 86 1.24 -17.80 -12.38
N GLU A 87 0.58 -18.82 -12.94
CA GLU A 87 -0.75 -18.64 -13.51
C GLU A 87 -1.81 -18.52 -12.40
N PRO A 88 -2.59 -17.43 -12.36
CA PRO A 88 -3.70 -17.32 -11.42
C PRO A 88 -4.82 -18.28 -11.84
N LYS A 89 -5.39 -19.01 -10.87
CA LYS A 89 -6.55 -19.88 -11.12
C LYS A 89 -7.83 -19.08 -11.32
N GLU A 90 -8.20 -18.29 -10.31
CA GLU A 90 -9.41 -17.47 -10.29
C GLU A 90 -9.01 -16.03 -9.96
N THR A 91 -9.75 -15.05 -10.49
CA THR A 91 -9.58 -13.64 -10.10
C THR A 91 -10.87 -13.09 -9.51
N ALA A 92 -10.86 -11.85 -9.05
CA ALA A 92 -12.09 -11.20 -8.62
C ALA A 92 -13.11 -11.07 -9.76
N LEU A 93 -12.65 -11.02 -11.02
CA LEU A 93 -13.49 -10.78 -12.21
C LEU A 93 -13.64 -12.02 -13.11
N THR A 94 -12.87 -13.08 -12.88
CA THR A 94 -12.90 -14.31 -13.70
C THR A 94 -13.05 -15.55 -12.84
N ASP A 95 -13.71 -16.57 -13.36
CA ASP A 95 -13.82 -17.90 -12.74
C ASP A 95 -12.51 -18.71 -12.88
N ILE A 96 -12.54 -19.96 -12.39
CA ILE A 96 -11.41 -20.90 -12.46
C ILE A 96 -11.00 -21.30 -13.89
N ASN A 97 -11.86 -21.04 -14.88
CA ASN A 97 -11.63 -21.31 -16.29
C ASN A 97 -11.17 -20.06 -17.05
N GLY A 98 -10.96 -18.93 -16.34
CA GLY A 98 -10.64 -17.64 -16.93
C GLY A 98 -11.83 -16.94 -17.61
N ARG A 99 -13.06 -17.41 -17.42
CA ARG A 99 -14.27 -16.77 -17.97
C ARG A 99 -14.70 -15.60 -17.08
N VAL A 100 -15.14 -14.52 -17.70
CA VAL A 100 -15.65 -13.33 -16.98
C VAL A 100 -16.87 -13.73 -16.16
N LYS A 101 -16.94 -13.24 -14.92
CA LYS A 101 -18.07 -13.45 -14.02
C LYS A 101 -19.22 -12.51 -14.40
N ASP A 102 -20.44 -13.02 -14.43
CA ASP A 102 -21.65 -12.23 -14.71
C ASP A 102 -21.96 -11.23 -13.58
N SER A 103 -21.54 -11.53 -12.35
CA SER A 103 -21.73 -10.65 -11.19
C SER A 103 -20.61 -10.80 -10.17
N ILE A 104 -20.41 -9.77 -9.36
CA ILE A 104 -19.49 -9.77 -8.23
C ILE A 104 -20.19 -9.25 -6.97
N VAL A 105 -19.66 -9.62 -5.82
CA VAL A 105 -20.20 -9.19 -4.52
C VAL A 105 -19.95 -7.69 -4.33
N GLN A 106 -21.00 -6.90 -4.09
CA GLN A 106 -20.91 -5.45 -3.91
C GLN A 106 -19.83 -5.04 -2.90
N GLY A 107 -19.76 -5.70 -1.74
CA GLY A 107 -18.79 -5.39 -0.69
C GLY A 107 -17.32 -5.54 -1.09
N SER A 108 -17.03 -6.20 -2.22
CA SER A 108 -15.69 -6.23 -2.81
C SER A 108 -15.34 -4.92 -3.54
N LEU A 109 -16.33 -4.19 -4.08
CA LEU A 109 -16.15 -2.88 -4.71
C LEU A 109 -16.29 -1.75 -3.70
N GLY A 110 -17.33 -1.78 -2.87
CA GLY A 110 -17.59 -0.76 -1.87
C GLY A 110 -18.82 -1.04 -1.02
N ILE A 111 -18.94 -0.29 0.07
CA ILE A 111 -20.01 -0.48 1.06
C ILE A 111 -21.24 0.40 0.79
N MET A 112 -21.06 1.55 0.14
CA MET A 112 -22.15 2.48 -0.18
C MET A 112 -22.66 2.23 -1.59
N LYS A 113 -23.97 2.39 -1.78
CA LYS A 113 -24.66 2.32 -3.07
C LYS A 113 -25.59 3.53 -3.20
N ASP A 114 -25.56 4.19 -4.35
CA ASP A 114 -26.48 5.28 -4.67
C ASP A 114 -27.50 4.80 -5.70
N GLU A 115 -28.72 4.48 -5.26
CA GLU A 115 -29.77 3.95 -6.13
C GLU A 115 -30.45 5.04 -6.98
N GLY A 116 -30.28 6.31 -6.63
CA GLY A 116 -30.80 7.44 -7.40
C GLY A 116 -29.81 7.97 -8.44
N ALA A 117 -28.53 7.56 -8.37
CA ALA A 117 -27.51 8.01 -9.31
C ALA A 117 -27.63 7.30 -10.65
N VAL A 118 -27.47 8.07 -11.73
CA VAL A 118 -27.32 7.52 -13.08
C VAL A 118 -25.94 6.88 -13.19
N VAL A 119 -25.90 5.59 -13.48
CA VAL A 119 -24.65 4.87 -13.72
C VAL A 119 -24.05 5.32 -15.05
N PRO A 120 -22.77 5.76 -15.07
CA PRO A 120 -22.09 6.17 -16.30
C PRO A 120 -22.06 5.06 -17.34
N LYS A 121 -22.22 5.40 -18.63
CA LYS A 121 -22.28 4.39 -19.71
C LYS A 121 -20.97 3.64 -19.89
N ARG A 122 -19.86 4.30 -19.59
CA ARG A 122 -18.50 3.76 -19.70
C ARG A 122 -18.04 3.08 -18.41
N PHE A 123 -18.87 3.02 -17.37
CA PHE A 123 -18.52 2.32 -16.14
C PHE A 123 -18.67 0.81 -16.34
N LEU A 124 -17.70 0.04 -15.83
CA LEU A 124 -17.65 -1.41 -16.00
C LEU A 124 -18.83 -2.15 -15.34
N PHE A 125 -19.41 -1.57 -14.30
CA PHE A 125 -20.47 -2.18 -13.50
C PHE A 125 -21.81 -1.48 -13.74
N ASP A 126 -22.90 -2.20 -13.49
CA ASP A 126 -24.28 -1.72 -13.65
C ASP A 126 -24.82 -0.96 -12.42
N SER A 127 -24.01 -0.78 -11.38
CA SER A 127 -24.43 -0.28 -10.08
C SER A 127 -23.47 0.80 -9.56
N PHE A 128 -24.02 1.91 -9.07
CA PHE A 128 -23.24 3.02 -8.54
C PHE A 128 -22.77 2.74 -7.09
N VAL A 129 -21.58 2.13 -6.95
CA VAL A 129 -21.03 1.65 -5.67
C VAL A 129 -19.70 2.35 -5.34
N TYR A 130 -19.54 2.80 -4.10
CA TYR A 130 -18.38 3.58 -3.64
C TYR A 130 -18.11 3.42 -2.13
N ASP A 131 -16.93 3.86 -1.69
CA ASP A 131 -16.46 3.87 -0.30
C ASP A 131 -16.14 5.28 0.21
N SER A 132 -16.03 6.28 -0.67
CA SER A 132 -15.71 7.65 -0.28
C SER A 132 -16.40 8.70 -1.17
N PRO A 133 -16.56 9.95 -0.70
CA PRO A 133 -17.02 11.05 -1.54
C PRO A 133 -16.14 11.26 -2.78
N LYS A 134 -14.83 10.96 -2.67
CA LYS A 134 -13.89 11.10 -3.77
C LYS A 134 -14.16 10.08 -4.87
N GLU A 135 -14.38 8.83 -4.47
CA GLU A 135 -14.73 7.77 -5.42
C GLU A 135 -16.08 8.04 -6.10
N ARG A 136 -17.07 8.54 -5.35
CA ARG A 136 -18.36 8.97 -5.92
C ARG A 136 -18.17 10.04 -6.97
N GLU A 137 -17.36 11.07 -6.67
CA GLU A 137 -16.99 12.10 -7.65
C GLU A 137 -16.30 11.49 -8.88
N ASN A 138 -15.33 10.60 -8.67
CA ASN A 138 -14.59 9.94 -9.74
C ASN A 138 -15.54 9.18 -10.68
N ILE A 139 -16.48 8.40 -10.13
CA ILE A 139 -17.46 7.66 -10.94
C ILE A 139 -18.34 8.64 -11.73
N SER A 140 -18.92 9.64 -11.08
CA SER A 140 -19.82 10.59 -11.74
C SER A 140 -19.17 11.41 -12.86
N ARG A 141 -17.85 11.66 -12.78
CA ARG A 141 -17.16 12.59 -13.69
C ARG A 141 -16.34 11.92 -14.78
N SER A 142 -16.22 10.59 -14.74
CA SER A 142 -15.34 9.85 -15.65
C SER A 142 -15.99 9.45 -16.98
N ASP A 143 -17.26 9.78 -17.22
CA ASP A 143 -17.93 9.56 -18.50
C ASP A 143 -17.53 10.62 -19.55
N ILE A 144 -16.25 10.59 -19.96
CA ILE A 144 -15.67 11.51 -20.94
C ILE A 144 -15.17 10.74 -22.17
N ASP A 145 -14.97 11.44 -23.28
CA ASP A 145 -14.68 10.82 -24.58
C ASP A 145 -13.33 10.10 -24.65
N GLU A 146 -12.35 10.55 -23.87
CA GLU A 146 -11.04 9.91 -23.79
C GLU A 146 -11.07 8.56 -23.06
N VAL A 147 -12.14 8.27 -22.31
CA VAL A 147 -12.33 7.00 -21.60
C VAL A 147 -13.11 6.04 -22.49
N VAL A 148 -12.56 4.83 -22.69
CA VAL A 148 -13.28 3.74 -23.37
C VAL A 148 -14.16 2.99 -22.38
N VAL A 149 -13.54 2.57 -21.28
CA VAL A 149 -14.21 1.93 -20.14
C VAL A 149 -13.40 2.21 -18.88
N PHE A 150 -14.06 2.33 -17.74
CA PHE A 150 -13.40 2.46 -16.45
C PHE A 150 -14.15 1.72 -15.36
N GLY A 151 -13.48 1.39 -14.27
CA GLY A 151 -14.10 0.66 -13.18
C GLY A 151 -13.30 0.77 -11.89
N LYS A 152 -14.01 0.59 -10.77
CA LYS A 152 -13.34 0.30 -9.50
C LYS A 152 -12.68 -1.06 -9.56
N ILE A 153 -11.52 -1.19 -8.92
CA ILE A 153 -10.85 -2.48 -8.77
C ILE A 153 -11.39 -3.14 -7.51
N PRO A 154 -11.92 -4.38 -7.59
CA PRO A 154 -12.36 -5.07 -6.39
C PRO A 154 -11.20 -5.20 -5.40
N ARG A 155 -11.48 -4.99 -4.12
CA ARG A 155 -10.49 -5.04 -3.04
C ARG A 155 -9.67 -6.32 -3.13
N ARG A 156 -8.35 -6.18 -3.02
CA ARG A 156 -7.37 -7.29 -3.06
C ARG A 156 -7.29 -8.03 -4.41
N SER A 157 -7.75 -7.43 -5.53
CA SER A 157 -7.59 -8.04 -6.86
C SER A 157 -6.21 -7.82 -7.45
N ILE A 158 -5.65 -6.62 -7.25
CA ILE A 158 -4.29 -6.27 -7.66
C ILE A 158 -3.53 -5.89 -6.40
N GLN A 159 -2.90 -6.89 -5.78
CA GLN A 159 -2.15 -6.70 -4.54
C GLN A 159 -0.71 -6.34 -4.85
N VAL A 160 -0.42 -5.03 -4.93
CA VAL A 160 0.95 -4.53 -5.04
C VAL A 160 1.67 -4.79 -3.72
N PRO A 161 2.68 -5.68 -3.67
CA PRO A 161 3.38 -6.00 -2.41
C PRO A 161 4.22 -4.82 -1.96
N LEU A 162 4.16 -4.46 -0.69
CA LEU A 162 5.01 -3.42 -0.11
C LEU A 162 6.30 -4.05 0.42
N TYR A 163 7.45 -3.45 0.12
CA TYR A 163 8.76 -3.99 0.51
C TYR A 163 9.00 -4.01 2.03
N TYR A 164 8.17 -3.28 2.78
CA TYR A 164 8.19 -3.16 4.24
C TYR A 164 7.04 -3.93 4.91
N GLY A 165 6.27 -4.72 4.14
CA GLY A 165 5.20 -5.57 4.64
C GLY A 165 3.80 -5.10 4.23
N GLY A 166 2.92 -6.06 3.98
CA GLY A 166 1.56 -5.80 3.52
C GLY A 166 1.46 -5.55 2.01
N THR A 167 0.28 -5.08 1.59
CA THR A 167 -0.04 -4.84 0.17
C THR A 167 -0.87 -3.59 0.04
N THR A 168 -0.73 -2.89 -1.08
CA THR A 168 -1.67 -1.85 -1.51
C THR A 168 -2.40 -2.28 -2.79
N SER A 169 -3.54 -1.66 -3.07
CA SER A 169 -4.32 -1.89 -4.29
C SER A 169 -4.65 -0.53 -4.89
N PRO A 170 -4.54 -0.36 -6.22
CA PRO A 170 -5.15 0.77 -6.89
C PRO A 170 -6.67 0.72 -6.72
N ASP A 171 -7.31 1.90 -6.80
CA ASP A 171 -8.73 2.09 -6.55
C ASP A 171 -9.54 2.01 -7.84
N PHE A 172 -9.01 2.58 -8.93
CA PHE A 172 -9.64 2.58 -10.25
C PHE A 172 -8.69 2.14 -11.35
N MET A 173 -9.27 1.59 -12.41
CA MET A 173 -8.63 1.35 -13.69
C MET A 173 -9.41 2.05 -14.80
N TYR A 174 -8.68 2.61 -15.77
CA TYR A 174 -9.22 3.31 -16.92
C TYR A 174 -8.56 2.74 -18.18
N LEU A 175 -9.36 2.30 -19.14
CA LEU A 175 -8.88 2.11 -20.51
C LEU A 175 -9.02 3.43 -21.25
N LEU A 176 -7.88 4.05 -21.53
CA LEU A 176 -7.80 5.38 -22.11
C LEU A 176 -7.41 5.30 -23.59
N LYS A 177 -8.11 6.05 -24.45
CA LYS A 177 -7.78 6.19 -25.87
C LYS A 177 -6.94 7.44 -26.10
N LYS A 178 -5.70 7.24 -26.53
CA LYS A 178 -4.77 8.31 -26.91
C LYS A 178 -5.14 8.93 -28.26
N LYS A 179 -4.57 10.11 -28.55
CA LYS A 179 -4.81 10.85 -29.79
C LYS A 179 -4.37 10.14 -31.06
N ASP A 180 -3.31 9.34 -30.95
CA ASP A 180 -2.78 8.48 -32.02
C ASP A 180 -3.66 7.24 -32.28
N GLY A 181 -4.67 7.01 -31.44
CA GLY A 181 -5.58 5.87 -31.53
C GLY A 181 -5.17 4.71 -30.62
N ASP A 182 -4.00 4.76 -29.98
CA ASP A 182 -3.54 3.70 -29.09
C ASP A 182 -4.33 3.69 -27.78
N CYS A 183 -4.55 2.49 -27.23
CA CYS A 183 -5.18 2.33 -25.93
C CYS A 183 -4.13 2.02 -24.86
N VAL A 184 -4.27 2.65 -23.69
CA VAL A 184 -3.44 2.41 -22.51
C VAL A 184 -4.31 2.14 -21.29
N ILE A 185 -3.92 1.17 -20.46
CA ILE A 185 -4.58 0.93 -19.18
C ILE A 185 -3.91 1.83 -18.14
N ASN A 186 -4.65 2.76 -17.56
CA ASN A 186 -4.18 3.61 -16.48
C ASN A 186 -4.80 3.22 -15.15
N PHE A 187 -3.95 3.01 -14.14
CA PHE A 187 -4.36 2.81 -12.76
C PHE A 187 -4.37 4.13 -11.99
N ILE A 188 -5.37 4.31 -11.14
CA ILE A 188 -5.41 5.40 -10.15
C ILE A 188 -5.21 4.81 -8.77
N VAL A 189 -4.26 5.38 -8.02
CA VAL A 189 -4.06 5.10 -6.60
C VAL A 189 -4.40 6.39 -5.86
N GLU A 190 -5.48 6.35 -5.10
CA GLU A 190 -5.90 7.45 -4.26
C GLU A 190 -4.99 7.55 -3.03
N THR A 191 -4.54 8.75 -2.72
CA THR A 191 -3.85 9.00 -1.47
C THR A 191 -4.78 9.64 -0.45
N LYS A 192 -4.83 9.01 0.72
CA LYS A 192 -5.62 9.47 1.85
C LYS A 192 -4.71 10.38 2.68
N ASP A 193 -5.06 11.66 2.79
CA ASP A 193 -4.40 12.60 3.70
C ASP A 193 -4.61 12.16 5.16
N ILE A 194 -3.76 11.26 5.65
CA ILE A 194 -3.77 10.87 7.08
C ILE A 194 -2.93 11.89 7.83
N GLN A 195 -3.57 12.96 8.32
CA GLN A 195 -2.94 13.88 9.27
C GLN A 195 -2.82 13.21 10.65
N LYS A 196 -1.71 12.51 10.91
CA LYS A 196 -1.29 12.16 12.29
C LYS A 196 0.20 12.45 12.51
N LYS A 197 0.52 12.81 13.75
CA LYS A 197 1.66 13.63 14.22
C LYS A 197 3.07 13.00 14.16
N SER A 198 3.30 11.83 13.60
CA SER A 198 4.67 11.29 13.43
C SER A 198 4.69 10.13 12.42
N GLY A 199 5.47 10.25 11.35
CA GLY A 199 5.86 9.11 10.47
C GLY A 199 5.11 8.90 9.14
N LEU A 200 3.98 9.57 8.87
CA LEU A 200 3.11 9.18 7.74
C LEU A 200 3.44 9.74 6.35
N ARG A 201 4.26 10.80 6.25
CA ARG A 201 4.68 11.32 4.93
C ARG A 201 5.57 10.31 4.19
N ASP A 202 6.23 9.41 4.92
CA ASP A 202 7.04 8.37 4.32
C ASP A 202 6.15 7.25 3.77
N ASP A 203 5.14 6.76 4.50
CA ASP A 203 4.26 5.66 4.04
C ASP A 203 3.54 5.98 2.71
N GLU A 204 3.04 7.20 2.53
CA GLU A 204 2.41 7.59 1.25
C GLU A 204 3.41 7.54 0.09
N ASN A 205 4.59 8.15 0.29
CA ASN A 205 5.66 8.10 -0.69
C ASN A 205 6.08 6.65 -0.97
N MET A 206 6.21 5.82 0.06
CA MET A 206 6.59 4.41 -0.06
C MET A 206 5.58 3.61 -0.88
N ARG A 207 4.27 3.85 -0.71
CA ARG A 207 3.21 3.22 -1.53
C ARG A 207 3.28 3.68 -2.97
N ILE A 208 3.51 4.97 -3.22
CA ILE A 208 3.64 5.53 -4.57
C ILE A 208 4.88 4.94 -5.26
N GLU A 209 6.01 4.89 -4.57
CA GLU A 209 7.26 4.32 -5.09
C GLU A 209 7.08 2.82 -5.40
N SER A 210 6.35 2.09 -4.54
CA SER A 210 6.01 0.68 -4.73
C SER A 210 5.12 0.48 -5.96
N ALA A 211 4.02 1.24 -6.07
CA ALA A 211 3.15 1.23 -7.25
C ALA A 211 3.93 1.56 -8.53
N ARG A 212 4.77 2.59 -8.50
CA ARG A 212 5.59 2.98 -9.66
C ARG A 212 6.55 1.86 -10.07
N ALA A 213 7.25 1.25 -9.13
CA ALA A 213 8.16 0.14 -9.42
C ALA A 213 7.40 -1.09 -9.95
N PHE A 214 6.21 -1.36 -9.41
CA PHE A 214 5.36 -2.48 -9.82
C PHE A 214 4.85 -2.32 -11.26
N PHE A 215 4.23 -1.18 -11.59
CA PHE A 215 3.74 -0.94 -12.94
C PHE A 215 4.86 -0.76 -13.96
N LYS A 216 6.04 -0.28 -13.54
CA LYS A 216 7.24 -0.28 -14.38
C LYS A 216 7.68 -1.71 -14.72
N ALA A 217 7.66 -2.63 -13.76
CA ALA A 217 7.96 -4.04 -14.02
C ALA A 217 6.93 -4.68 -14.96
N MET A 218 5.64 -4.45 -14.73
CA MET A 218 4.57 -4.92 -15.63
C MET A 218 4.74 -4.41 -17.07
N LYS A 219 5.15 -3.13 -17.23
CA LYS A 219 5.42 -2.57 -18.55
C LYS A 219 6.63 -3.20 -19.22
N ALA A 220 7.67 -3.53 -18.46
CA ALA A 220 8.83 -4.27 -18.97
C ALA A 220 8.46 -5.70 -19.41
N ASP A 221 7.44 -6.29 -18.79
CA ASP A 221 6.87 -7.59 -19.16
C ASP A 221 5.90 -7.51 -20.36
N GLY A 222 5.78 -6.35 -21.02
CA GLY A 222 5.02 -6.17 -22.26
C GLY A 222 3.60 -5.64 -22.11
N LEU A 223 3.14 -5.33 -20.89
CA LEU A 223 1.81 -4.76 -20.67
C LEU A 223 1.82 -3.24 -20.87
N ASN A 224 0.92 -2.71 -21.72
CA ASN A 224 0.80 -1.27 -21.91
C ASN A 224 0.00 -0.61 -20.77
N VAL A 225 0.67 -0.46 -19.62
CA VAL A 225 0.08 0.09 -18.39
C VAL A 225 0.77 1.37 -17.95
N THR A 226 0.00 2.27 -17.33
CA THR A 226 0.45 3.45 -16.62
C THR A 226 -0.23 3.56 -15.27
N PHE A 227 0.32 4.40 -14.40
CA PHE A 227 -0.24 4.67 -13.09
C PHE A 227 -0.12 6.17 -12.81
N GLU A 228 -1.19 6.76 -12.28
CA GLU A 228 -1.22 8.15 -11.81
C GLU A 228 -1.75 8.20 -10.37
N LYS A 229 -1.05 8.95 -9.53
CA LYS A 229 -1.46 9.25 -8.17
C LYS A 229 -2.59 10.28 -8.17
N GLN A 230 -3.61 10.08 -7.34
CA GLN A 230 -4.67 11.07 -7.12
C GLN A 230 -4.71 11.53 -5.66
N MET A 231 -4.52 12.83 -5.44
CA MET A 231 -4.77 13.50 -4.15
C MET A 231 -6.26 13.77 -3.95
N LYS A 232 -6.67 14.03 -2.70
CA LYS A 232 -8.06 14.36 -2.34
C LYS A 232 -8.67 15.50 -3.19
N ASN A 233 -7.88 16.53 -3.49
CA ASN A 233 -8.32 17.71 -4.23
C ASN A 233 -8.11 17.60 -5.76
N ASP A 234 -7.56 16.48 -6.25
CA ASP A 234 -7.27 16.32 -7.68
C ASP A 234 -8.52 15.98 -8.46
N ASP A 235 -8.73 16.67 -9.57
CA ASP A 235 -9.84 16.42 -10.48
C ASP A 235 -9.51 15.27 -11.44
N ILE A 236 -10.31 14.20 -11.41
CA ILE A 236 -10.05 13.00 -12.23
C ILE A 236 -10.03 13.31 -13.74
N VAL A 237 -10.87 14.23 -14.20
CA VAL A 237 -10.94 14.60 -15.62
C VAL A 237 -9.66 15.31 -16.02
N LYS A 238 -9.13 16.19 -15.16
CA LYS A 238 -7.84 16.85 -15.41
C LYS A 238 -6.69 15.84 -15.41
N LEU A 239 -6.69 14.88 -14.48
CA LEU A 239 -5.68 13.81 -14.44
C LEU A 239 -5.71 12.97 -15.71
N ILE A 240 -6.89 12.52 -16.15
CA ILE A 240 -7.03 11.76 -17.39
C ILE A 240 -6.54 12.58 -18.57
N LYS A 241 -6.96 13.84 -18.71
CA LYS A 241 -6.50 14.70 -19.82
C LYS A 241 -4.97 14.87 -19.83
N LYS A 242 -4.32 15.02 -18.69
CA LYS A 242 -2.84 15.06 -18.62
C LYS A 242 -2.16 13.78 -19.15
N LEU A 243 -2.83 12.63 -19.10
CA LEU A 243 -2.28 11.36 -19.59
C LEU A 243 -2.49 11.15 -21.10
N ILE A 244 -3.44 11.88 -21.70
CA ILE A 244 -3.80 11.79 -23.11
C ILE A 244 -3.07 12.84 -23.96
N TYR A 245 -2.89 14.05 -23.41
CA TYR A 245 -2.36 15.24 -24.07
C TYR A 245 -0.92 15.52 -23.65
#